data_AF-A0A0Q6XBE6-F1
#
_entry.id   AF-A0A0Q6XBE6-F1
#
_cell.length_a   1.000
_cell.length_b   1.000
_cell.length_c   1.000
_cell.angle_alpha   90.00
_cell.angle_beta   90.00
_cell.angle_gamma   90.00
#
_symmetry.space_group_name_H-M   'P 1'
#
loop_
_entity.id
_entity.type
_entity.pdbx_description
1 polymer ?
#
loop_
_entity_poly.entity_id
_entity_poly.type
_entity_poly.pdbx_seq_one_letter_code
_entity_poly.pdbx_strand_id
1 'polypeptide(L)'
;MAATDAMRFVDVDLAMEGDPQRNLATFVTTWMKPEAQRLIAENLHRNFIDHAEYPISAEIEQHCVRNPDRVAALARCHRLR
;
A
#
# COMPACT_ATOMS: atom_id res chain seq x y z
N MET A 1 -27.76 -12.00 4.84
CA MET A 1 -26.33 -12.40 4.72
C MET A 1 -25.55 -11.55 5.70
N ALA A 2 -24.77 -12.15 6.60
CA ALA A 2 -23.95 -11.36 7.53
C ALA A 2 -22.75 -10.76 6.77
N ALA A 3 -22.20 -9.64 7.26
CA ALA A 3 -21.00 -9.04 6.66
C ALA A 3 -19.81 -10.04 6.61
N THR A 4 -19.74 -10.93 7.60
CA THR A 4 -18.75 -12.01 7.65
C THR A 4 -18.92 -13.04 6.55
N ASP A 5 -20.14 -13.32 6.11
CA ASP A 5 -20.40 -14.28 5.03
C ASP A 5 -19.98 -13.68 3.70
N ALA A 6 -20.31 -12.40 3.47
CA ALA A 6 -19.89 -11.66 2.29
C ALA A 6 -18.36 -11.58 2.17
N MET A 7 -17.68 -11.25 3.27
CA MET A 7 -16.21 -11.22 3.33
C MET A 7 -15.61 -12.58 2.96
N ARG A 8 -16.14 -13.68 3.51
CA ARG A 8 -15.66 -15.03 3.20
C ARG A 8 -15.85 -15.41 1.73
N PHE A 9 -16.97 -15.05 1.12
CA PHE A 9 -17.19 -15.33 -0.30
C PHE A 9 -16.16 -14.60 -1.17
N VAL A 10 -15.92 -13.32 -0.89
CA VAL A 10 -14.90 -12.54 -1.59
C VAL A 10 -13.50 -13.12 -1.35
N ASP A 11 -13.17 -13.50 -0.12
CA ASP A 11 -11.86 -14.09 0.21
C ASP A 11 -11.60 -15.39 -0.56
N VAL A 12 -12.63 -16.23 -0.73
CA VAL A 12 -12.53 -17.48 -1.51
C VAL A 12 -12.29 -17.18 -2.99
N ASP A 13 -13.02 -16.23 -3.57
CA ASP A 13 -12.85 -15.85 -4.97
C ASP A 13 -11.43 -15.29 -5.22
N LEU A 14 -10.92 -14.45 -4.31
CA LEU A 14 -9.57 -13.88 -4.39
C LEU A 14 -8.47 -14.93 -4.21
N ALA A 15 -8.71 -15.99 -3.42
CA ALA A 15 -7.74 -17.08 -3.24
C ALA A 15 -7.49 -17.89 -4.53
N MET A 16 -8.33 -17.74 -5.56
CA MET A 16 -8.11 -18.33 -6.87
C MET A 16 -7.08 -17.56 -7.71
N GLU A 17 -6.73 -16.33 -7.32
CA GLU A 17 -5.69 -15.54 -7.98
C GLU A 17 -4.27 -16.01 -7.61
N GLY A 18 -3.29 -15.68 -8.45
CA GLY A 18 -1.90 -16.07 -8.25
C GLY A 18 -1.19 -15.28 -7.14
N ASP A 19 -0.21 -15.91 -6.48
CA ASP A 19 0.60 -15.27 -5.45
C ASP A 19 1.46 -14.11 -6.03
N PRO A 20 1.23 -12.84 -5.60
CA PRO A 20 2.00 -11.69 -6.06
C PRO A 20 3.51 -11.78 -5.80
N GLN A 21 3.95 -12.54 -4.78
CA GLN A 21 5.38 -12.73 -4.50
C GLN A 21 6.06 -13.60 -5.56
N ARG A 22 5.30 -14.48 -6.21
CA ARG A 22 5.75 -15.36 -7.29
C ARG A 22 5.58 -14.73 -8.67
N ASN A 23 4.97 -13.55 -8.75
CA ASN A 23 4.83 -12.81 -10.00
C ASN A 23 6.18 -12.17 -10.39
N LEU A 24 6.83 -12.76 -11.39
CA LEU A 24 8.08 -12.25 -11.98
C LEU A 24 7.85 -11.33 -13.19
N ALA A 25 6.62 -11.24 -13.68
CA ALA A 25 6.28 -10.46 -14.88
C ALA A 25 5.87 -9.02 -14.57
N THR A 26 5.72 -8.66 -13.29
CA THR A 26 5.33 -7.30 -12.88
C THR A 26 6.52 -6.45 -12.44
N PHE A 27 6.44 -5.16 -12.77
CA PHE A 27 7.36 -4.13 -12.30
C PHE A 27 6.89 -3.45 -11.00
N VAL A 28 5.67 -3.74 -10.53
CA VAL A 28 5.12 -3.13 -9.32
C VAL A 28 5.66 -3.81 -8.05
N THR A 29 5.64 -3.07 -6.94
CA THR A 29 6.05 -3.60 -5.64
C THR A 29 4.96 -4.54 -5.09
N THR A 30 5.31 -5.80 -4.83
CA THR A 30 4.39 -6.82 -4.29
C THR A 30 4.60 -7.14 -2.82
N TRP A 31 5.57 -6.47 -2.17
CA TRP A 31 5.85 -6.65 -0.75
C TRP A 31 6.32 -5.34 -0.09
N MET A 32 5.92 -5.12 1.15
CA MET A 32 6.35 -4.01 1.99
C MET A 32 6.58 -4.49 3.42
N LYS A 33 7.42 -3.80 4.18
CA LYS A 33 7.66 -4.12 5.60
C LYS A 33 6.36 -3.96 6.43
N PRO A 34 6.17 -4.76 7.50
CA PRO A 34 4.94 -4.69 8.33
C PRO A 34 4.64 -3.29 8.88
N GLU A 35 5.67 -2.52 9.22
CA GLU A 35 5.52 -1.14 9.72
C GLU A 35 4.88 -0.23 8.66
N ALA A 36 5.25 -0.41 7.38
CA ALA A 36 4.67 0.35 6.28
C ALA A 36 3.22 -0.08 5.99
N GLN A 37 2.93 -1.39 6.06
CA GLN A 37 1.56 -1.91 5.91
C GLN A 37 0.63 -1.36 6.99
N ARG A 38 1.09 -1.35 8.25
CA ARG A 38 0.35 -0.79 9.38
C ARG A 38 0.06 0.69 9.20
N LEU A 39 1.07 1.47 8.79
CA LEU A 39 0.89 2.90 8.52
C LEU A 39 -0.15 3.13 7.42
N ILE A 40 -0.15 2.35 6.34
CA ILE A 40 -1.16 2.45 5.28
C ILE A 40 -2.56 2.13 5.85
N ALA A 41 -2.70 1.00 6.54
CA ALA A 41 -3.98 0.55 7.09
C ALA A 41 -4.61 1.55 8.07
N GLU A 42 -3.80 2.15 8.96
CA GLU A 42 -4.24 3.16 9.92
C GLU A 42 -4.71 4.46 9.25
N ASN A 43 -4.31 4.72 8.00
CA ASN A 43 -4.57 5.97 7.30
C ASN A 43 -5.47 5.83 6.07
N LEU A 44 -6.10 4.67 5.83
CA LEU A 44 -7.00 4.45 4.68
C LEU A 44 -8.21 5.41 4.62
N HIS A 45 -8.62 5.95 5.76
CA HIS A 45 -9.74 6.89 5.86
C HIS A 45 -9.34 8.34 5.57
N ARG A 46 -8.04 8.66 5.50
CA ARG A 46 -7.58 10.03 5.24
C ARG A 46 -7.78 10.37 3.79
N ASN A 47 -8.43 11.50 3.54
CA ASN A 47 -8.65 12.01 2.19
C ASN A 47 -7.45 12.85 1.74
N PHE A 48 -6.70 12.36 0.76
CA PHE A 48 -5.47 13.00 0.30
C PHE A 48 -5.70 14.40 -0.29
N ILE A 49 -6.81 14.63 -1.01
CA ILE A 49 -7.06 15.92 -1.67
C ILE A 49 -7.51 17.01 -0.70
N ASP A 50 -7.93 16.64 0.51
CA ASP A 50 -8.41 17.58 1.51
C ASP A 50 -7.26 18.11 2.37
N HIS A 51 -6.49 19.03 1.78
CA HIS A 51 -5.34 19.64 2.46
C HIS A 51 -5.73 20.57 3.62
N ALA A 52 -6.97 21.05 3.67
CA ALA A 52 -7.45 21.90 4.75
C ALA A 52 -7.62 21.09 6.04
N GLU A 53 -8.19 19.89 5.92
CA GLU A 53 -8.36 18.98 7.06
C GLU A 53 -7.07 18.23 7.41
N TYR A 54 -6.21 17.95 6.42
CA TYR A 54 -4.98 17.17 6.59
C TYR A 54 -3.71 17.92 6.18
N PRO A 55 -3.35 19.04 6.85
CA PRO A 55 -2.20 19.85 6.47
C PRO A 55 -0.86 19.11 6.60
N ILE A 56 -0.74 18.20 7.57
CA ILE A 56 0.47 17.39 7.76
C ILE A 56 0.65 16.36 6.64
N SER A 57 -0.44 15.78 6.12
CA SER A 57 -0.36 14.87 4.97
C SER A 57 0.16 15.59 3.72
N ALA A 58 -0.29 16.82 3.50
CA ALA A 58 0.21 17.69 2.44
C ALA A 58 1.70 18.03 2.64
N GLU A 59 2.13 18.30 3.87
CA GLU A 59 3.54 18.54 4.16
C GLU A 59 4.42 17.31 3.91
N ILE A 60 3.95 16.12 4.29
CA ILE A 60 4.63 14.85 4.01
C ILE A 60 4.79 14.63 2.50
N GLU A 61 3.75 14.90 1.71
CA GLU A 61 3.84 14.88 0.25
C GLU A 61 4.95 15.81 -0.25
N GLN A 62 4.97 17.06 0.22
CA GLN A 62 6.01 18.02 -0.17
C GLN A 62 7.42 17.54 0.22
N HIS A 63 7.57 16.85 1.37
CA HIS A 63 8.83 16.23 1.75
C HIS A 63 9.26 15.11 0.79
N CYS A 64 8.32 14.29 0.34
CA CYS A 64 8.56 13.24 -0.64
C CYS A 64 8.99 13.81 -2.00
N VAL A 65 8.31 14.86 -2.48
CA VAL A 65 8.64 15.55 -3.74
C VAL A 65 10.03 16.19 -3.66
N ARG A 66 10.38 16.78 -2.52
CA ARG A 66 11.71 17.38 -2.28
C ARG A 66 12.84 16.33 -2.19
N ASN A 67 12.54 15.10 -1.78
CA ASN A 67 13.53 14.06 -1.53
C ASN A 67 13.12 12.71 -2.15
N PRO A 68 13.00 12.60 -3.48
CA PRO A 68 12.49 11.41 -4.15
C PRO A 68 13.34 10.15 -3.86
N ASP A 69 14.66 10.33 -3.67
CA ASP A 69 15.59 9.22 -3.35
C ASP A 69 15.27 8.54 -2.02
N ARG A 70 14.73 9.28 -1.04
CA ARG A 70 14.34 8.74 0.26
C ARG A 70 13.07 7.88 0.16
N VAL A 71 12.20 8.19 -0.80
CA VAL A 71 10.97 7.43 -1.07
C VAL A 71 11.28 6.14 -1.82
N ALA A 72 12.16 6.20 -2.82
CA ALA A 72 12.59 5.04 -3.59
C ALA A 72 13.20 3.93 -2.69
N ALA A 73 13.83 4.31 -1.58
CA ALA A 73 14.42 3.38 -0.62
C ALA A 73 13.40 2.48 0.11
N LEU A 74 12.15 2.93 0.28
CA LEU A 74 11.07 2.20 0.95
C LEU A 74 10.39 1.18 0.01
N ALA A 75 10.44 1.41 -1.30
CA ALA A 75 9.88 0.55 -2.33
C ALA A 75 10.89 -0.49 -2.87
N ARG A 76 12.07 -0.64 -2.25
CA ARG A 76 13.04 -1.64 -2.65
C ARG A 76 12.52 -3.04 -2.34
N CYS A 77 11.90 -3.63 -3.35
CA CYS A 77 11.68 -5.06 -3.46
C CYS A 77 13.02 -5.77 -3.19
N HIS A 78 13.05 -6.78 -2.33
CA HIS A 78 14.24 -7.62 -2.05
C HIS A 78 14.69 -8.46 -3.26
N ARG A 79 14.39 -8.02 -4.49
CA ARG A 79 14.80 -8.70 -5.71
C ARG A 79 16.18 -8.17 -6.12
N LEU A 80 17.20 -8.78 -5.50
CA LEU A 80 18.49 -8.99 -6.17
C LEU A 80 18.20 -9.76 -7.47
N ARG A 81 18.09 -9.04 -8.59
CA ARG A 81 18.54 -9.38 -9.95
C ARG A 81 17.99 -8.37 -10.94
#